data_AF-A0A2A9F588-F1
#
_entry.id   AF-A0A2A9F588-F1
#
_cell.length_a   1.000
_cell.length_b   1.000
_cell.length_c   1.000
_cell.angle_alpha   90.00
_cell.angle_beta   90.00
_cell.angle_gamma   90.00
#
_symmetry.space_group_name_H-M   'P 1'
#
loop_
_entity.id
_entity.type
_entity.pdbx_description
1 polymer ?
#
loop_
_entity_poly.entity_id
_entity_poly.type
_entity_poly.pdbx_seq_one_letter_code
_entity_poly.pdbx_strand_id
1 'polypeptide(L)'
;MGFTRLKEIISKNKIVISIAALLTATSYVYEAKDTGMRFVQDIKQIIGYEQPILVTVQGDGAVEKRLKLAKLEASNYSIPSSSAAVIKFLSLPWLNSPQSHIAKTEHDYTFAIVTTVSPISSTSSEHVFDGGDCRLGVRASNIEKDKMIATFDIVSLSCTDNAGYAYSIEPDYPIGYISALSTPGIDKVKIVDNDSYLTIDPEKNYYAQLYHPLEKIDKLGVSFVGRF
;
A
#
# COMPACT_ATOMS: atom_id res chain seq x y z
N MET A 1 -12.28 -21.63 -74.49
CA MET A 1 -11.83 -20.26 -74.13
C MET A 1 -11.91 -20.13 -72.61
N GLY A 2 -10.79 -20.23 -71.88
CA GLY A 2 -10.87 -20.20 -70.41
C GLY A 2 -9.54 -20.15 -69.65
N PHE A 3 -8.43 -20.59 -70.25
CA PHE A 3 -7.13 -20.65 -69.57
C PHE A 3 -6.14 -19.52 -69.94
N THR A 4 -6.38 -18.78 -71.03
CA THR A 4 -5.53 -17.65 -71.43
C THR A 4 -5.88 -16.33 -70.73
N ARG A 5 -7.14 -16.11 -70.33
CA ARG A 5 -7.54 -14.93 -69.55
C ARG A 5 -7.09 -14.97 -68.09
N LEU A 6 -6.87 -16.15 -67.51
CA LEU A 6 -6.42 -16.28 -66.11
C LEU A 6 -4.93 -15.91 -65.95
N LYS A 7 -4.09 -16.25 -66.95
CA LYS A 7 -2.64 -15.92 -66.93
C LYS A 7 -2.36 -14.42 -67.05
N GLU A 8 -3.19 -13.67 -67.79
CA GLU A 8 -3.06 -12.21 -67.91
C GLU A 8 -3.49 -11.47 -66.63
N ILE A 9 -4.46 -12.01 -65.88
CA ILE A 9 -4.88 -11.42 -64.60
C ILE A 9 -3.82 -11.66 -63.51
N ILE A 10 -3.16 -12.83 -63.53
CA ILE A 10 -2.11 -13.18 -62.56
C ILE A 10 -0.80 -12.42 -62.84
N SER A 11 -0.47 -12.10 -64.11
CA SER A 11 0.78 -11.40 -64.43
C SER A 11 0.75 -9.89 -64.16
N LYS A 12 -0.43 -9.26 -64.20
CA LYS A 12 -0.59 -7.81 -63.95
C LYS A 12 -0.73 -7.42 -62.47
N ASN A 13 -0.96 -8.39 -61.57
CA ASN A 13 -1.26 -8.11 -60.16
C ASN A 13 -0.36 -8.89 -59.19
N LYS A 14 0.95 -8.94 -59.47
CA LYS A 14 1.96 -9.47 -58.54
C LYS A 14 1.85 -8.83 -57.14
N ILE A 15 1.52 -7.54 -57.07
CA ILE A 15 1.36 -6.79 -55.82
C ILE A 15 0.17 -7.30 -54.99
N VAL A 16 -0.96 -7.62 -55.63
CA VAL A 16 -2.17 -8.08 -54.93
C VAL A 16 -2.00 -9.51 -54.38
N ILE A 17 -1.26 -10.36 -55.10
CA ILE A 17 -0.96 -11.73 -54.65
C ILE A 17 0.06 -11.72 -53.51
N SER A 18 1.05 -10.81 -53.54
CA SER A 18 1.97 -10.60 -52.42
C SER A 18 1.26 -10.07 -51.17
N ILE A 19 0.30 -9.16 -51.33
CA ILE A 19 -0.52 -8.63 -50.22
C ILE A 19 -1.44 -9.71 -49.64
N ALA A 20 -2.06 -10.55 -50.48
CA ALA A 20 -2.90 -11.65 -50.03
C ALA A 20 -2.09 -12.74 -49.29
N ALA A 21 -0.85 -13.03 -49.72
CA ALA A 21 0.05 -13.94 -49.03
C ALA A 21 0.59 -13.36 -47.71
N LEU A 22 0.79 -12.03 -47.63
CA LEU A 22 1.14 -11.35 -46.38
C LEU A 22 -0.04 -11.32 -45.38
N LEU A 23 -1.27 -11.19 -45.90
CA LEU A 23 -2.50 -11.19 -45.09
C LEU A 23 -2.84 -12.58 -44.54
N THR A 24 -2.55 -13.66 -45.27
CA THR A 24 -2.75 -15.03 -44.77
C THR A 24 -1.62 -15.50 -43.85
N ALA A 25 -0.41 -14.92 -43.95
CA ALA A 25 0.66 -15.14 -42.98
C ALA A 25 0.42 -14.36 -41.67
N THR A 26 -0.20 -13.17 -41.75
CA THR A 26 -0.52 -12.38 -40.55
C THR A 26 -1.76 -12.88 -39.81
N SER A 27 -2.73 -13.51 -40.48
CA SER A 27 -3.89 -14.12 -39.79
C SER A 27 -3.56 -15.39 -39.01
N TYR A 28 -2.42 -16.04 -39.25
CA TYR A 28 -1.89 -17.12 -38.40
C TYR A 28 -1.01 -16.63 -37.24
N VAL A 29 -0.71 -15.33 -37.17
CA VAL A 29 0.00 -14.70 -36.05
C VAL A 29 -0.97 -13.94 -35.12
N TYR A 30 -2.25 -13.86 -35.49
CA TYR A 30 -3.34 -13.40 -34.61
C TYR A 30 -3.81 -14.49 -33.63
N GLU A 31 -2.84 -15.06 -32.92
CA GLU A 31 -3.08 -15.76 -31.65
C GLU A 31 -1.98 -15.35 -30.65
N ALA A 32 -1.63 -14.06 -30.61
CA ALA A 32 -0.77 -13.50 -29.57
C ALA A 32 -1.10 -12.02 -29.33
N LYS A 33 -1.73 -11.78 -28.18
CA LYS A 33 -1.79 -10.51 -27.43
C LYS A 33 -0.72 -9.49 -27.83
N ASP A 34 -1.06 -8.41 -28.56
CA ASP A 34 -0.37 -7.11 -28.39
C ASP A 34 -0.90 -5.89 -29.19
N THR A 35 -2.01 -5.97 -29.95
CA THR A 35 -2.43 -4.83 -30.79
C THR A 35 -3.31 -3.80 -30.10
N GLY A 36 -3.78 -4.06 -28.87
CA GLY A 36 -4.54 -3.09 -28.09
C GLY A 36 -3.71 -1.94 -27.51
N MET A 37 -2.39 -2.10 -27.37
CA MET A 37 -1.54 -1.11 -26.69
C MET A 37 -0.97 -0.02 -27.62
N ARG A 38 -0.83 -0.28 -28.92
CA ARG A 38 -0.25 0.70 -29.85
C ARG A 38 -1.22 1.82 -30.26
N PHE A 39 -2.51 1.49 -30.42
CA PHE A 39 -3.53 2.50 -30.74
C PHE A 39 -3.77 3.49 -29.57
N VAL A 40 -3.53 3.04 -28.33
CA VAL A 40 -3.60 3.91 -27.14
C VAL A 40 -2.35 4.79 -27.02
N GLN A 41 -1.18 4.32 -27.46
CA GLN A 41 0.06 5.12 -27.46
C GLN A 41 0.02 6.29 -28.44
N ASP A 42 -0.57 6.11 -29.62
CA ASP A 42 -0.64 7.19 -30.62
C ASP A 42 -1.61 8.31 -30.21
N ILE A 43 -2.63 8.01 -29.38
CA ILE A 43 -3.52 9.03 -28.79
C ILE A 43 -2.86 9.70 -27.55
N LYS A 44 -1.97 8.99 -26.83
CA LYS A 44 -1.24 9.50 -25.64
C LYS A 44 -0.28 10.66 -25.96
N GLN A 45 0.22 10.78 -27.18
CA GLN A 45 1.14 11.86 -27.55
C GLN A 45 0.43 13.20 -27.82
N ILE A 46 -0.89 13.21 -28.00
CA ILE A 46 -1.66 14.40 -28.42
C ILE A 46 -2.28 15.13 -27.23
N ILE A 47 -2.43 14.48 -26.07
CA ILE A 47 -3.13 15.06 -24.91
C ILE A 47 -2.21 14.90 -23.70
N GLY A 48 -1.61 16.01 -23.26
CA GLY A 48 -0.65 16.11 -22.16
C GLY A 48 -1.24 15.78 -20.78
N TYR A 49 -1.73 14.57 -20.60
CA TYR A 49 -2.07 13.99 -19.32
C TYR A 49 -0.84 13.21 -18.81
N GLU A 50 -0.18 13.74 -17.78
CA GLU A 50 0.69 12.94 -16.92
C GLU A 50 -0.15 11.79 -16.36
N GLN A 51 0.08 10.56 -16.85
CA GLN A 51 -0.57 9.41 -16.28
C GLN A 51 -0.02 9.19 -14.87
N PRO A 52 -0.86 8.94 -13.85
CA PRO A 52 -0.37 8.50 -12.56
C PRO A 52 0.46 7.24 -12.78
N ILE A 53 1.70 7.26 -12.31
CA ILE A 53 2.62 6.12 -12.42
C ILE A 53 1.95 4.97 -11.65
N LEU A 54 1.42 3.99 -12.39
CA LEU A 54 0.92 2.74 -11.82
C LEU A 54 2.13 1.92 -11.34
N VAL A 55 2.55 2.15 -10.10
CA VAL A 55 3.59 1.33 -9.47
C VAL A 55 2.96 0.02 -9.01
N THR A 56 3.28 -1.06 -9.70
CA THR A 56 2.91 -2.41 -9.25
C THR A 56 3.81 -2.79 -8.08
N VAL A 57 3.22 -2.85 -6.89
CA VAL A 57 3.95 -3.27 -5.69
C VAL A 57 4.06 -4.79 -5.67
N GLN A 58 5.24 -5.29 -6.05
CA GLN A 58 5.58 -6.71 -5.95
C GLN A 58 5.88 -7.07 -4.50
N GLY A 59 5.31 -8.15 -3.98
CA GLY A 59 5.58 -8.72 -2.66
C GLY A 59 4.85 -10.04 -2.54
N ASP A 60 5.46 -11.03 -1.90
CA ASP A 60 4.95 -12.42 -1.89
C ASP A 60 3.78 -12.58 -0.89
N GLY A 61 3.47 -11.55 -0.09
CA GLY A 61 2.34 -11.52 0.84
C GLY A 61 1.74 -10.13 1.09
N ALA A 62 0.54 -10.10 1.68
CA ALA A 62 -0.25 -8.88 1.90
C ALA A 62 0.47 -7.84 2.79
N VAL A 63 1.21 -8.29 3.80
CA VAL A 63 2.00 -7.42 4.70
C VAL A 63 3.12 -6.71 3.95
N GLU A 64 3.88 -7.45 3.15
CA GLU A 64 5.01 -6.91 2.37
C GLU A 64 4.53 -5.91 1.32
N LYS A 65 3.41 -6.22 0.66
CA LYS A 65 2.75 -5.29 -0.26
C LYS A 65 2.40 -3.97 0.43
N ARG A 66 1.80 -4.01 1.62
CA ARG A 66 1.44 -2.79 2.38
C ARG A 66 2.68 -2.02 2.85
N LEU A 67 3.74 -2.70 3.27
CA LEU A 67 4.99 -2.04 3.63
C LEU A 67 5.63 -1.32 2.44
N LYS A 68 5.70 -1.98 1.28
CA LYS A 68 6.23 -1.36 0.06
C LYS A 68 5.34 -0.21 -0.43
N LEU A 69 4.02 -0.34 -0.35
CA LEU A 69 3.09 0.76 -0.62
C LEU A 69 3.34 1.95 0.31
N ALA A 70 3.52 1.71 1.61
CA ALA A 70 3.82 2.77 2.58
C ALA A 70 5.11 3.51 2.22
N LYS A 71 6.19 2.79 1.86
CA LYS A 71 7.46 3.39 1.41
C LYS A 71 7.30 4.22 0.12
N LEU A 72 6.47 3.77 -0.82
CA LEU A 72 6.20 4.52 -2.05
C LEU A 72 5.39 5.80 -1.78
N GLU A 73 4.33 5.67 -0.99
CA GLU A 73 3.46 6.78 -0.60
C GLU A 73 4.19 7.81 0.27
N ALA A 74 5.26 7.40 0.97
CA ALA A 74 6.08 8.28 1.79
C ALA A 74 6.72 9.43 1.03
N SER A 75 6.96 9.26 -0.27
CA SER A 75 7.46 10.33 -1.15
C SER A 75 6.54 11.56 -1.20
N ASN A 76 5.26 11.42 -0.83
CA ASN A 76 4.31 12.52 -0.77
C ASN A 76 4.39 13.33 0.54
N TYR A 77 5.22 12.93 1.50
CA TYR A 77 5.33 13.55 2.83
C TYR A 77 6.78 13.90 3.13
N SER A 78 7.09 15.20 3.21
CA SER A 78 8.45 15.69 3.43
C SER A 78 8.68 16.35 4.79
N ILE A 79 7.60 16.70 5.51
CA ILE A 79 7.69 17.45 6.76
C ILE A 79 7.61 16.46 7.94
N PRO A 80 8.69 16.27 8.71
CA PRO A 80 8.66 15.42 9.89
C PRO A 80 7.81 16.06 11.00
N SER A 81 7.16 15.20 11.78
CA SER A 81 6.35 15.61 12.93
C SER A 81 6.70 14.78 14.16
N SER A 82 6.61 15.39 15.33
CA SER A 82 6.83 14.73 16.62
C SER A 82 5.52 14.32 17.29
N SER A 83 4.37 14.80 16.85
CA SER A 83 3.08 14.57 17.50
C SER A 83 2.08 13.80 16.65
N ALA A 84 2.36 13.62 15.36
CA ALA A 84 1.47 12.91 14.46
C ALA A 84 2.22 12.28 13.29
N ALA A 85 1.64 11.21 12.73
CA ALA A 85 2.14 10.60 11.51
C ALA A 85 1.01 10.02 10.68
N VAL A 86 1.17 10.04 9.36
CA VAL A 86 0.37 9.20 8.47
C VAL A 86 0.87 7.78 8.60
N ILE A 87 -0.05 6.84 8.75
CA ILE A 87 0.23 5.43 8.99
C ILE A 87 -0.58 4.53 8.05
N LYS A 88 -0.06 3.33 7.81
CA LYS A 88 -0.74 2.25 7.08
C LYS A 88 -0.69 0.96 7.89
N PHE A 89 -1.80 0.24 7.95
CA PHE A 89 -1.86 -1.04 8.65
C PHE A 89 -1.06 -2.10 7.91
N LEU A 90 -0.17 -2.79 8.62
CA LEU A 90 0.57 -3.94 8.12
C LEU A 90 -0.19 -5.23 8.44
N SER A 91 -0.55 -5.41 9.71
CA SER A 91 -1.47 -6.44 10.18
C SER A 91 -2.81 -5.83 10.56
N LEU A 92 -3.87 -6.64 10.52
CA LEU A 92 -5.25 -6.19 10.72
C LEU A 92 -5.82 -6.81 12.00
N PRO A 93 -6.51 -6.03 12.85
CA PRO A 93 -7.14 -6.56 14.05
C PRO A 93 -8.46 -7.26 13.70
N TRP A 94 -8.86 -8.26 14.49
CA TRP A 94 -10.08 -9.04 14.31
C TRP A 94 -11.12 -8.71 15.38
N LEU A 95 -11.99 -7.73 15.12
CA LEU A 95 -12.84 -7.06 16.11
C LEU A 95 -14.14 -7.78 16.47
N ASN A 96 -14.49 -8.84 15.73
CA ASN A 96 -15.64 -9.70 16.01
C ASN A 96 -15.24 -11.16 16.20
N SER A 97 -13.97 -11.46 16.50
CA SER A 97 -13.54 -12.83 16.72
C SER A 97 -14.38 -13.44 17.85
N PRO A 98 -15.11 -14.53 17.58
CA PRO A 98 -15.92 -15.18 18.60
C PRO A 98 -14.98 -15.93 19.54
N GLN A 99 -14.38 -15.24 20.52
CA GLN A 99 -13.48 -15.77 21.56
C GLN A 99 -12.95 -17.17 21.20
N SER A 100 -12.10 -17.23 20.17
CA SER A 100 -11.77 -18.52 19.58
C SER A 100 -10.82 -19.22 20.54
N HIS A 101 -10.96 -20.53 20.67
CA HIS A 101 -10.23 -21.43 21.57
C HIS A 101 -8.68 -21.43 21.42
N ILE A 102 -8.11 -20.41 20.78
CA ILE A 102 -6.71 -20.17 20.46
C ILE A 102 -6.18 -18.90 21.16
N ALA A 103 -7.03 -17.88 21.38
CA ALA A 103 -6.65 -16.66 22.09
C ALA A 103 -6.74 -16.88 23.61
N LYS A 104 -5.64 -16.65 24.33
CA LYS A 104 -5.62 -16.81 25.80
C LYS A 104 -6.18 -15.58 26.50
N THR A 105 -6.22 -14.44 25.80
CA THR A 105 -6.76 -13.17 26.32
C THR A 105 -7.42 -12.36 25.19
N GLU A 106 -8.34 -11.43 25.53
CA GLU A 106 -8.95 -10.48 24.58
C GLU A 106 -7.92 -9.60 23.84
N HIS A 107 -6.71 -9.54 24.38
CA HIS A 107 -5.60 -8.80 23.80
C HIS A 107 -5.17 -9.44 22.46
N ASP A 108 -5.11 -10.76 22.36
CA ASP A 108 -4.43 -11.45 21.24
C ASP A 108 -5.00 -11.16 19.85
N TYR A 109 -6.28 -10.77 19.74
CA TYR A 109 -6.95 -10.53 18.45
C TYR A 109 -7.27 -9.06 18.15
N THR A 110 -7.13 -8.16 19.13
CA THR A 110 -7.40 -6.72 18.96
C THR A 110 -6.15 -5.92 18.58
N PHE A 111 -4.99 -6.55 18.61
CA PHE A 111 -3.72 -5.94 18.22
C PHE A 111 -3.53 -5.87 16.70
N ALA A 112 -2.85 -4.81 16.30
CA ALA A 112 -2.37 -4.60 14.96
C ALA A 112 -0.99 -3.93 15.00
N ILE A 113 -0.27 -4.06 13.89
CA ILE A 113 0.98 -3.36 13.65
C ILE A 113 0.72 -2.44 12.47
N VAL A 114 1.09 -1.18 12.62
CA VAL A 114 1.05 -0.19 11.55
C VAL A 114 2.47 0.28 11.26
N THR A 115 2.71 0.73 10.04
CA THR A 115 3.94 1.41 9.66
C THR A 115 3.65 2.87 9.39
N THR A 116 4.63 3.72 9.64
CA THR A 116 4.63 5.11 9.19
C THR A 116 4.68 5.19 7.66
N VAL A 117 4.03 6.22 7.14
CA VAL A 117 4.06 6.67 5.76
C VAL A 117 4.64 8.08 5.71
N SER A 118 4.37 8.93 6.70
CA SER A 118 5.05 10.24 6.83
C SER A 118 6.25 10.15 7.79
N PRO A 119 7.26 11.02 7.62
CA PRO A 119 8.39 11.06 8.51
C PRO A 119 8.02 11.48 9.93
N ILE A 120 8.70 10.91 10.92
CA ILE A 120 8.59 11.22 12.34
C ILE A 120 9.91 11.76 12.86
N SER A 121 9.86 12.71 13.78
CA SER A 121 11.05 13.19 14.51
C SER A 121 10.78 13.26 16.00
N SER A 122 11.85 13.33 16.79
CA SER A 122 11.76 13.64 18.21
C SER A 122 12.07 15.12 18.43
N THR A 123 11.50 15.74 19.48
CA THR A 123 11.75 17.17 19.78
C THR A 123 13.11 17.41 20.42
N SER A 124 13.70 16.39 21.06
CA SER A 124 15.01 16.49 21.74
C SER A 124 16.19 15.91 20.95
N SER A 125 15.94 15.25 19.82
CA SER A 125 17.00 14.65 19.00
C SER A 125 16.87 15.10 17.55
N GLU A 126 17.99 15.25 16.86
CA GLU A 126 18.03 15.55 15.42
C GLU A 126 17.67 14.33 14.54
N HIS A 127 17.16 13.26 15.15
CA HIS A 127 16.78 12.05 14.44
C HIS A 127 15.43 12.22 13.75
N VAL A 128 15.46 12.06 12.44
CA VAL A 128 14.28 11.92 11.59
C VAL A 128 14.24 10.48 11.08
N PHE A 129 13.08 9.85 11.23
CA PHE A 129 12.77 8.55 10.69
C PHE A 129 11.85 8.75 9.49
N ASP A 130 12.23 8.19 8.34
CA ASP A 130 11.46 8.33 7.11
C ASP A 130 10.22 7.44 7.13
N GLY A 131 9.32 7.64 6.15
CA GLY A 131 8.16 6.79 6.00
C GLY A 131 8.56 5.33 5.76
N GLY A 132 8.12 4.44 6.65
CA GLY A 132 8.43 3.01 6.62
C GLY A 132 9.49 2.58 7.63
N ASP A 133 10.16 3.53 8.29
CA ASP A 133 11.22 3.24 9.27
C ASP A 133 10.65 2.91 10.65
N CYS A 134 9.52 3.52 10.99
CA CYS A 134 8.83 3.31 12.26
C CYS A 134 7.60 2.40 12.13
N ARG A 135 7.45 1.51 13.10
CA ARG A 135 6.30 0.63 13.33
C ARG A 135 5.65 1.00 14.65
N LEU A 136 4.32 1.03 14.69
CA LEU A 136 3.57 1.30 15.91
C LEU A 136 2.72 0.08 16.26
N GLY A 137 2.75 -0.31 17.53
CA GLY A 137 1.82 -1.27 18.10
C GLY A 137 0.51 -0.58 18.39
N VAL A 138 -0.58 -1.16 17.90
CA VAL A 138 -1.92 -0.59 17.97
C VAL A 138 -2.86 -1.61 18.58
N ARG A 139 -3.75 -1.17 19.48
CA ARG A 139 -4.77 -2.00 20.09
C ARG A 139 -6.14 -1.38 19.88
N ALA A 140 -7.08 -2.15 19.35
CA ALA A 140 -8.46 -1.70 19.27
C ALA A 140 -9.10 -1.63 20.67
N SER A 141 -9.82 -0.56 20.93
CA SER A 141 -10.58 -0.31 22.16
C SER A 141 -11.96 0.26 21.80
N ASN A 142 -12.90 0.20 22.76
CA ASN A 142 -14.25 0.77 22.62
C ASN A 142 -14.95 0.43 21.28
N ILE A 143 -15.17 -0.86 21.02
CA ILE A 143 -15.72 -1.36 19.75
C ILE A 143 -17.25 -1.24 19.75
N GLU A 144 -17.80 -0.30 18.99
CA GLU A 144 -19.24 -0.09 18.82
C GLU A 144 -19.74 -0.78 17.53
N LYS A 145 -19.96 -2.10 17.59
CA LYS A 145 -20.33 -2.94 16.42
C LYS A 145 -21.58 -2.43 15.70
N ASP A 146 -22.61 -2.01 16.43
CA ASP A 146 -23.87 -1.51 15.85
C ASP A 146 -23.67 -0.23 15.02
N LYS A 147 -22.63 0.55 15.34
CA LYS A 147 -22.29 1.79 14.64
C LYS A 147 -21.14 1.60 13.65
N MET A 148 -20.56 0.41 13.56
CA MET A 148 -19.40 0.10 12.73
C MET A 148 -18.24 1.08 12.95
N ILE A 149 -17.94 1.37 14.22
CA ILE A 149 -16.80 2.21 14.63
C ILE A 149 -16.04 1.59 15.79
N ALA A 150 -14.75 1.90 15.89
CA ALA A 150 -13.89 1.53 17.01
C ALA A 150 -12.84 2.62 17.27
N THR A 151 -12.31 2.64 18.49
CA THR A 151 -11.12 3.40 18.85
C THR A 151 -9.90 2.50 18.68
N PHE A 152 -8.75 3.09 18.33
CA PHE A 152 -7.49 2.36 18.20
C PHE A 152 -6.40 3.13 18.93
N ASP A 153 -5.92 2.55 20.02
CA ASP A 153 -4.89 3.11 20.89
C ASP A 153 -3.50 2.70 20.39
N ILE A 154 -2.59 3.67 20.39
CA ILE A 154 -1.17 3.43 20.11
C ILE A 154 -0.50 3.06 21.43
N VAL A 155 0.08 1.87 21.51
CA VAL A 155 0.65 1.33 22.76
C VAL A 155 2.15 1.12 22.71
N SER A 156 2.75 1.15 21.52
CA SER A 156 4.20 1.15 21.36
C SER A 156 4.62 1.80 20.06
N LEU A 157 5.88 2.24 20.02
CA LEU A 157 6.53 2.78 18.84
C LEU A 157 7.95 2.23 18.77
N SER A 158 8.33 1.68 17.62
CA SER A 158 9.67 1.18 17.37
C SER A 158 10.15 1.65 15.99
N CYS A 159 11.35 2.21 15.93
CA CYS A 159 11.94 2.74 14.71
C CYS A 159 13.33 2.16 14.45
N THR A 160 13.70 2.05 13.18
CA THR A 160 15.05 1.70 12.77
C THR A 160 15.63 2.84 11.94
N ASP A 161 16.83 3.32 12.25
CA ASP A 161 17.51 4.33 11.41
C ASP A 161 18.26 3.68 10.22
N ASN A 162 18.71 4.52 9.29
CA ASN A 162 19.49 4.10 8.12
C ASN A 162 20.85 3.46 8.47
N ALA A 163 21.37 3.70 9.68
CA ALA A 163 22.58 3.04 10.19
C ALA A 163 22.28 1.66 10.81
N GLY A 164 21.01 1.28 10.89
CA GLY A 164 20.54 0.01 11.42
C GLY A 164 20.41 -0.01 12.94
N TYR A 165 20.34 1.14 13.63
CA TYR A 165 20.05 1.16 15.06
C TYR A 165 18.54 1.12 15.33
N ALA A 166 18.15 0.35 16.35
CA ALA A 166 16.78 0.26 16.83
C ALA A 166 16.53 1.28 17.96
N TYR A 167 15.35 1.87 17.91
CA TYR A 167 14.81 2.77 18.92
C TYR A 167 13.40 2.31 19.31
N SER A 168 13.02 2.38 20.58
CA SER A 168 11.66 2.00 21.03
C SER A 168 11.12 2.86 22.17
N ILE A 169 9.79 2.90 22.26
CA ILE A 169 8.98 3.42 23.36
C ILE A 169 7.85 2.40 23.62
N GLU A 170 7.83 1.83 24.83
CA GLU A 170 6.86 0.80 25.26
C GLU A 170 6.37 1.09 26.70
N PRO A 171 5.51 2.10 26.90
CA PRO A 171 4.95 2.40 28.20
C PRO A 171 3.75 1.51 28.54
N ASP A 172 3.39 1.48 29.82
CA ASP A 172 2.23 0.73 30.33
C ASP A 172 0.87 1.38 29.97
N TYR A 173 0.86 2.51 29.26
CA TYR A 173 -0.33 3.27 28.89
C TYR A 173 -0.30 3.69 27.41
N PRO A 174 -1.46 3.93 26.77
CA PRO A 174 -1.50 4.43 25.40
C PRO A 174 -0.78 5.77 25.23
N ILE A 175 0.07 5.88 24.20
CA ILE A 175 0.80 7.11 23.86
C ILE A 175 0.06 7.97 22.83
N GLY A 176 -1.03 7.46 22.28
CA GLY A 176 -1.82 8.16 21.27
C GLY A 176 -2.98 7.31 20.78
N TYR A 177 -3.60 7.77 19.70
CA TYR A 177 -4.75 7.14 19.07
C TYR A 177 -4.74 7.33 17.56
N ILE A 178 -5.58 6.57 16.86
CA ILE A 178 -5.73 6.67 15.41
C ILE A 178 -7.01 7.43 15.04
N SER A 179 -6.92 8.27 14.02
CA SER A 179 -8.06 8.92 13.38
C SER A 179 -8.05 8.72 11.86
N ALA A 180 -9.19 8.94 11.21
CA ALA A 180 -9.24 9.01 9.76
C ALA A 180 -8.51 10.27 9.25
N LEU A 181 -7.85 10.18 8.10
CA LEU A 181 -7.17 11.34 7.48
C LEU A 181 -8.13 12.50 7.17
N SER A 182 -9.39 12.19 6.87
CA SER A 182 -10.42 13.19 6.56
C SER A 182 -10.96 13.92 7.78
N THR A 183 -10.74 13.39 8.99
CA THR A 183 -11.25 13.94 10.26
C THR A 183 -10.20 13.78 11.35
N PRO A 184 -9.05 14.47 11.22
CA PRO A 184 -8.02 14.45 12.26
C PRO A 184 -8.59 14.94 13.59
N GLY A 185 -8.08 14.39 14.69
CA GLY A 185 -8.54 14.70 16.04
C GLY A 185 -9.69 13.82 16.56
N ILE A 186 -10.43 13.13 15.69
CA ILE A 186 -11.53 12.24 16.11
C ILE A 186 -11.02 10.80 16.24
N ASP A 187 -11.06 10.25 17.45
CA ASP A 187 -10.54 8.92 17.82
C ASP A 187 -11.42 7.75 17.39
N LYS A 188 -12.56 8.03 16.76
CA LYS A 188 -13.51 7.03 16.26
C LYS A 188 -13.29 6.77 14.79
N VAL A 189 -12.78 5.58 14.48
CA VAL A 189 -12.50 5.15 13.11
C VAL A 189 -13.57 4.15 12.66
N LYS A 190 -14.03 4.29 11.41
CA LYS A 190 -14.95 3.34 10.79
C LYS A 190 -14.27 1.99 10.60
N ILE A 191 -14.96 0.93 11.00
CA ILE A 191 -14.54 -0.45 10.75
C ILE A 191 -15.37 -1.03 9.59
N VAL A 192 -14.81 -2.00 8.90
CA VAL A 192 -15.38 -2.66 7.73
C VAL A 192 -15.50 -4.15 7.97
N ASP A 193 -16.44 -4.78 7.28
CA ASP A 193 -16.44 -6.23 7.14
C ASP A 193 -15.44 -6.60 6.02
N ASN A 194 -14.50 -7.48 6.35
CA ASN A 194 -13.56 -8.05 5.42
C ASN A 194 -13.70 -9.57 5.50
N ASP A 195 -14.40 -10.18 4.55
CA ASP A 195 -14.61 -11.64 4.50
C ASP A 195 -15.09 -12.25 5.84
N SER A 196 -16.15 -11.68 6.42
CA SER A 196 -16.80 -12.13 7.67
C SER A 196 -16.06 -11.82 8.97
N TYR A 197 -14.98 -11.03 8.92
CA TYR A 197 -14.42 -10.42 10.12
C TYR A 197 -14.44 -8.90 10.10
N LEU A 198 -14.77 -8.30 11.25
CA LEU A 198 -14.75 -6.86 11.43
C LEU A 198 -13.32 -6.41 11.65
N THR A 199 -12.88 -5.42 10.86
CA THR A 199 -11.53 -4.89 10.92
C THR A 199 -11.48 -3.44 10.42
N ILE A 200 -10.29 -2.87 10.34
CA ILE A 200 -10.07 -1.56 9.73
C ILE A 200 -9.81 -1.70 8.23
N ASP A 201 -10.23 -0.72 7.42
CA ASP A 201 -10.02 -0.75 5.97
C ASP A 201 -8.51 -0.73 5.64
N PRO A 202 -7.96 -1.82 5.07
CA PRO A 202 -6.52 -2.01 4.88
C PRO A 202 -5.93 -1.18 3.73
N GLU A 203 -6.77 -0.65 2.84
CA GLU A 203 -6.33 0.10 1.66
C GLU A 203 -6.20 1.59 1.96
N LYS A 204 -6.64 2.04 3.14
CA LYS A 204 -6.59 3.44 3.56
C LYS A 204 -5.40 3.73 4.46
N ASN A 205 -4.95 4.97 4.38
CA ASN A 205 -4.05 5.56 5.36
C ASN A 205 -4.86 6.24 6.47
N TYR A 206 -4.24 6.35 7.64
CA TYR A 206 -4.81 6.94 8.84
C TYR A 206 -3.82 7.91 9.48
N TYR A 207 -4.29 8.76 10.39
CA TYR A 207 -3.43 9.55 11.25
C TYR A 207 -3.20 8.81 12.56
N ALA A 208 -1.95 8.58 12.92
CA ALA A 208 -1.53 8.38 14.30
C ALA A 208 -1.37 9.76 14.95
N GLN A 209 -2.01 9.98 16.10
CA GLN A 209 -1.91 11.21 16.87
C GLN A 209 -1.46 10.87 18.28
N LEU A 210 -0.34 11.44 18.69
CA LEU A 210 0.23 11.20 20.01
C LEU A 210 -0.33 12.21 21.02
N TYR A 211 -0.61 11.76 22.23
CA TYR A 211 -1.09 12.64 23.30
C TYR A 211 -0.06 13.70 23.68
N HIS A 212 1.22 13.34 23.57
CA HIS A 212 2.35 14.22 23.77
C HIS A 212 3.31 14.09 22.59
N PRO A 213 3.98 15.18 22.19
CA PRO A 213 5.08 15.10 21.24
C PRO A 213 6.14 14.10 21.70
N LEU A 214 6.73 13.37 20.76
CA LEU A 214 7.86 12.48 21.00
C LEU A 214 9.05 13.30 21.47
N GLU A 215 9.30 13.30 22.77
CA GLU A 215 10.46 13.98 23.31
C GLU A 215 11.73 13.24 22.95
N LYS A 216 11.81 11.96 23.29
CA LYS A 216 12.97 11.10 23.05
C LYS A 216 12.50 9.68 22.75
N ILE A 217 13.20 8.99 21.87
CA ILE A 217 13.02 7.55 21.61
C ILE A 217 14.30 6.85 22.04
N ASP A 218 14.20 5.85 22.92
CA ASP A 218 15.39 5.23 23.52
C ASP A 218 16.10 4.31 22.54
N LYS A 219 17.40 4.54 22.35
CA LYS A 219 18.27 3.69 21.54
C LYS A 219 18.51 2.36 22.25
N LEU A 220 18.07 1.27 21.64
CA LEU A 220 18.21 -0.07 22.21
C LEU A 220 19.48 -0.79 21.76
N GLY A 221 20.02 -0.43 20.58
CA GLY A 221 21.22 -1.07 20.03
C GLY A 221 21.14 -1.24 18.51
N VAL A 222 21.91 -2.17 17.96
CA VAL A 222 21.91 -2.49 16.52
C VAL A 222 20.73 -3.43 16.23
N SER A 223 19.86 -3.03 15.31
CA SER A 223 18.83 -3.88 14.71
C SER A 223 19.45 -4.81 13.69
N PHE A 224 19.40 -6.12 13.94
CA PHE A 224 19.76 -7.13 12.94
C PHE A 224 18.64 -7.38 11.93
N VAL A 225 17.48 -6.73 12.10
CA VAL A 225 16.29 -6.87 11.25
C VAL A 225 16.08 -5.54 10.50
N GLY A 226 16.84 -5.30 9.43
CA GLY A 226 16.77 -4.00 8.76
C GLY A 226 17.60 -3.77 7.49
N ARG A 227 18.04 -4.81 6.78
CA ARG A 227 18.57 -4.66 5.42
C ARG A 227 17.77 -5.50 4.43
N PHE A 228 16.57 -5.03 4.09
CA PHE A 228 15.79 -5.54 2.95
C PHE A 228 15.09 -4.37 2.24
#